data_AF-A0A9Q3I1Y2-F1
#
_entry.id   AF-A0A9Q3I1Y2-F1
#
_cell.length_a   1.000
_cell.length_b   1.000
_cell.length_c   1.000
_cell.angle_alpha   90.00
_cell.angle_beta   90.00
_cell.angle_gamma   90.00
#
_symmetry.space_group_name_H-M   'P 1'
#
loop_
_entity.id
_entity.type
_entity.pdbx_description
1 polymer ?
#
loop_
_entity_poly.entity_id
_entity_poly.type
_entity_poly.pdbx_seq_one_letter_code
_entity_poly.pdbx_strand_id
1 'polypeptide(L)'
;MPKGKEKTWEEVWVTSTYRRTQKPMETINMDWVRELVPGGKDNFNACLIIVDRFSKSMRCLPCHKEDTAMDTALLFCNNIISSCGAPKIIISDRDPKFTSEF
;
A
#
# COMPACT_ATOMS: atom_id res chain seq x y z
N MET A 1 21.44 12.15 -40.52
CA MET A 1 20.33 11.74 -39.62
C MET A 1 20.76 12.04 -38.19
N PRO A 2 20.11 12.98 -37.46
CA PRO A 2 20.48 13.24 -36.08
C PRO A 2 19.98 12.09 -35.19
N LYS A 3 20.90 11.51 -34.40
CA LYS A 3 20.58 10.50 -33.39
C LYS A 3 19.70 11.15 -32.32
N GLY A 4 18.51 10.60 -32.09
CA GLY A 4 17.64 11.01 -30.97
C GLY A 4 18.41 10.84 -29.67
N LYS A 5 18.41 11.87 -28.83
CA LYS A 5 19.08 11.82 -27.52
C LYS A 5 18.37 10.75 -26.67
N GLU A 6 19.13 9.75 -26.25
CA GLU A 6 18.70 8.74 -25.30
C GLU A 6 18.53 9.40 -23.93
N LYS A 7 17.34 9.26 -23.32
CA LYS A 7 17.02 9.90 -22.05
C LYS A 7 17.81 9.24 -20.92
N THR A 8 18.30 10.04 -19.99
CA THR A 8 19.03 9.52 -18.83
C THR A 8 18.08 8.84 -17.84
N TRP A 9 18.59 7.94 -17.00
CA TRP A 9 17.79 7.28 -15.96
C TRP A 9 17.11 8.30 -15.02
N GLU A 10 17.75 9.42 -14.74
CA GLU A 10 17.19 10.52 -13.94
C GLU A 10 16.00 11.17 -14.65
N GLU A 11 16.09 11.42 -15.96
CA GLU A 11 14.97 11.96 -16.74
C GLU A 11 13.81 10.96 -16.80
N VAL A 12 14.09 9.66 -16.87
CA VAL A 12 13.07 8.60 -16.79
C VAL A 12 12.43 8.59 -15.39
N TRP A 13 13.19 8.75 -14.31
CA TRP A 13 12.62 8.83 -12.95
C TRP A 13 11.82 10.11 -12.70
N VAL A 14 12.29 11.25 -13.19
CA VAL A 14 11.58 12.54 -13.08
C VAL A 14 10.30 12.52 -13.92
N THR A 15 10.32 11.93 -15.12
CA THR A 15 9.14 11.86 -16.02
C THR A 15 8.23 10.65 -15.78
N SER A 16 8.71 9.59 -15.13
CA SER A 16 7.88 8.45 -14.67
C SER A 16 7.22 8.72 -13.31
N THR A 17 7.32 9.94 -12.79
CA THR A 17 6.57 10.35 -11.61
C THR A 17 5.07 10.17 -11.90
N TYR A 18 4.55 9.04 -11.42
CA TYR A 18 3.14 8.78 -11.29
C TYR A 18 2.47 10.07 -10.83
N ARG A 19 1.47 10.52 -11.60
CA ARG A 19 0.81 11.82 -11.42
C ARG A 19 0.50 12.03 -9.93
N ARG A 20 1.03 13.10 -9.34
CA ARG A 20 0.81 13.41 -7.91
C ARG A 20 -0.70 13.39 -7.64
N THR A 21 -1.12 12.54 -6.70
CA THR A 21 -2.52 12.46 -6.28
C THR A 21 -3.01 13.83 -5.85
N GLN A 22 -4.24 14.19 -6.23
CA GLN A 22 -4.81 15.51 -5.99
C GLN A 22 -5.83 15.51 -4.85
N LYS A 23 -6.27 14.32 -4.42
CA LYS A 23 -7.27 14.16 -3.37
C LYS A 23 -6.78 13.19 -2.29
N PRO A 24 -7.16 13.41 -1.01
CA PRO A 24 -6.94 12.44 0.05
C PRO A 24 -7.48 11.07 -0.33
N MET A 25 -6.75 10.02 0.04
CA MET A 25 -7.18 8.61 -0.10
C MET A 25 -7.40 8.12 -1.54
N GLU A 26 -7.15 8.94 -2.56
CA GLU A 26 -7.30 8.54 -3.97
C GLU A 26 -6.19 7.56 -4.39
N THR A 27 -4.96 7.77 -3.91
CA THR A 27 -3.84 6.83 -4.08
C THR A 27 -3.23 6.54 -2.73
N ILE A 28 -3.14 5.25 -2.39
CA ILE A 28 -2.51 4.79 -1.15
C ILE A 28 -1.30 3.91 -1.46
N ASN A 29 -0.32 3.95 -0.57
CA ASN A 29 0.66 2.89 -0.46
C ASN A 29 0.19 1.89 0.61
N MET A 30 0.41 0.62 0.38
CA MET A 30 0.05 -0.45 1.30
C MET A 30 1.21 -1.44 1.43
N ASP A 31 1.58 -1.78 2.66
CA ASP A 31 2.72 -2.65 2.96
C ASP A 31 2.50 -3.36 4.31
N TRP A 32 3.23 -4.44 4.57
CA TRP A 32 3.24 -5.10 5.87
C TRP A 32 4.53 -4.90 6.63
N VAL A 33 4.38 -4.61 7.92
CA VAL A 33 5.42 -4.88 8.90
C VAL A 33 5.13 -6.25 9.50
N ARG A 34 6.04 -7.21 9.32
CA ARG A 34 5.90 -8.58 9.81
C ARG A 34 6.94 -8.89 10.88
N GLU A 35 6.79 -10.05 11.50
CA GLU A 35 7.72 -10.58 12.50
C GLU A 35 7.87 -9.68 13.73
N LEU A 36 6.78 -9.01 14.11
CA LEU A 36 6.73 -8.29 15.36
C LEU A 36 6.64 -9.28 16.52
N VAL A 37 7.20 -8.90 17.67
CA VAL A 37 6.97 -9.63 18.91
C VAL A 37 5.47 -9.59 19.22
N PRO A 38 4.81 -10.74 19.44
CA PRO A 38 3.37 -10.79 19.71
C PRO A 38 2.99 -9.86 20.87
N GLY A 39 1.94 -9.07 20.68
CA GLY A 39 1.54 -8.06 21.65
C GLY A 39 0.03 -7.86 21.76
N GLY A 40 -0.38 -7.28 22.89
CA GLY A 40 -1.78 -7.01 23.21
C GLY A 40 -2.56 -8.26 23.61
N LYS A 41 -3.87 -8.09 23.82
CA LYS A 41 -4.76 -9.19 24.24
C LYS A 41 -4.89 -10.28 23.18
N ASP A 42 -4.82 -9.90 21.90
CA ASP A 42 -5.04 -10.78 20.75
C ASP A 42 -3.74 -11.31 20.14
N ASN A 43 -2.58 -11.02 20.76
CA ASN A 43 -1.25 -11.49 20.34
C ASN A 43 -0.92 -11.18 18.87
N PHE A 44 -1.28 -10.00 18.38
CA PHE A 44 -0.93 -9.58 17.02
C PHE A 44 0.59 -9.54 16.84
N ASN A 45 1.07 -10.04 15.71
CA ASN A 45 2.49 -10.22 15.40
C ASN A 45 2.88 -9.59 14.04
N ALA A 46 1.97 -8.84 13.43
CA ALA A 46 2.17 -8.07 12.21
C ALA A 46 1.26 -6.83 12.20
N CYS A 47 1.54 -5.90 11.28
CA CYS A 47 0.69 -4.76 11.01
C CYS A 47 0.58 -4.50 9.50
N LEU A 48 -0.63 -4.25 9.02
CA LEU A 48 -0.89 -3.69 7.71
C LEU A 48 -0.77 -2.17 7.77
N ILE A 49 0.18 -1.62 7.02
CA ILE A 49 0.47 -0.19 6.95
C ILE A 49 -0.16 0.39 5.70
N ILE A 50 -0.90 1.48 5.86
CA ILE A 50 -1.60 2.17 4.79
C ILE A 50 -1.27 3.65 4.85
N VAL A 51 -0.65 4.17 3.80
CA VAL A 51 -0.20 5.57 3.73
C VAL A 51 -0.93 6.28 2.61
N ASP A 52 -1.65 7.34 2.93
CA ASP A 52 -2.24 8.24 1.95
C ASP A 52 -1.13 9.05 1.26
N ARG A 53 -1.01 8.93 -0.06
CA ARG A 53 0.03 9.63 -0.82
C ARG A 53 -0.19 11.14 -0.88
N PHE A 54 -1.42 11.61 -0.68
CA PHE A 54 -1.77 13.03 -0.70
C PHE A 54 -1.33 13.69 0.61
N SER A 55 -1.93 13.27 1.73
CA SER A 55 -1.69 13.88 3.04
C SER A 55 -0.43 13.39 3.76
N LYS A 56 0.15 12.26 3.34
CA LYS A 56 1.18 11.50 4.07
C LYS A 56 0.71 10.94 5.42
N SER A 57 -0.60 10.95 5.67
CA SER A 57 -1.18 10.30 6.85
C SER A 57 -1.07 8.78 6.73
N MET A 58 -0.85 8.12 7.86
CA MET A 58 -0.66 6.67 7.94
C MET A 58 -1.68 6.06 8.90
N ARG A 59 -2.20 4.88 8.52
CA ARG A 59 -2.91 3.96 9.40
C ARG A 59 -2.12 2.67 9.55
N CYS A 60 -2.04 2.20 10.79
CA CYS A 60 -1.42 0.95 11.17
C CYS A 60 -2.52 0.04 11.72
N LEU A 61 -2.82 -1.03 11.00
CA LEU A 61 -3.86 -1.99 11.37
C LEU A 61 -3.19 -3.26 11.91
N PRO A 62 -3.34 -3.58 13.20
CA PRO A 62 -2.72 -4.77 13.77
C PRO A 62 -3.38 -6.03 13.19
N CYS A 63 -2.56 -7.04 12.91
CA CYS A 63 -2.97 -8.25 12.24
C CYS A 63 -2.01 -9.41 12.57
N HIS A 64 -2.26 -10.60 12.03
CA HIS A 64 -1.35 -11.73 12.15
C HIS A 64 -0.58 -11.93 10.84
N LYS A 65 0.69 -12.34 10.93
CA LYS A 65 1.50 -12.63 9.73
C LYS A 65 0.94 -13.83 8.97
N GLU A 66 0.21 -14.69 9.66
CA GLU A 66 -0.52 -15.85 9.14
C GLU A 66 -1.83 -15.49 8.44
N ASP A 67 -2.31 -14.24 8.56
CA ASP A 67 -3.58 -13.81 7.95
C ASP A 67 -3.59 -14.08 6.46
N THR A 68 -4.69 -14.66 5.99
CA THR A 68 -4.89 -14.96 4.57
C THR A 68 -5.13 -13.68 3.76
N ALA A 69 -5.17 -13.81 2.43
CA ALA A 69 -5.60 -12.72 1.56
C ALA A 69 -7.03 -12.26 1.90
N MET A 70 -7.92 -13.19 2.27
CA MET A 70 -9.30 -12.87 2.64
C MET A 70 -9.38 -12.11 3.97
N ASP A 71 -8.63 -12.54 4.99
CA ASP A 71 -8.57 -11.84 6.28
C ASP A 71 -8.04 -10.41 6.09
N THR A 72 -7.01 -10.26 5.25
CA THR A 72 -6.47 -8.95 4.86
C THR A 72 -7.52 -8.09 4.17
N ALA A 73 -8.24 -8.64 3.19
CA ALA A 73 -9.26 -7.90 2.46
C ALA A 73 -10.38 -7.43 3.39
N LEU A 74 -10.82 -8.28 4.33
CA LEU A 74 -11.81 -7.92 5.35
C LEU A 74 -11.29 -6.81 6.27
N LEU A 75 -10.05 -6.94 6.76
CA LEU A 75 -9.41 -5.91 7.59
C LEU A 75 -9.34 -4.57 6.86
N PHE A 76 -8.96 -4.58 5.58
CA PHE A 76 -8.89 -3.40 4.73
C PHE A 76 -10.28 -2.77 4.50
N CYS A 77 -11.27 -3.57 4.10
CA CYS A 77 -12.64 -3.09 3.87
C CYS A 77 -13.25 -2.45 5.13
N ASN A 78 -13.10 -3.13 6.26
CA ASN A 78 -13.71 -2.72 7.53
C ASN A 78 -13.08 -1.45 8.12
N ASN A 79 -11.81 -1.16 7.84
CA ASN A 79 -11.10 -0.02 8.43
C ASN A 79 -10.86 1.13 7.46
N ILE A 80 -10.74 0.86 6.16
CA ILE A 80 -10.34 1.85 5.15
C ILE A 80 -11.52 2.23 4.27
N ILE A 81 -12.17 1.25 3.64
CA ILE A 81 -13.28 1.53 2.71
C ILE A 81 -14.47 2.10 3.47
N SER A 82 -14.80 1.53 4.64
CA SER A 82 -15.89 2.01 5.49
C SER A 82 -15.73 3.46 5.95
N SER A 83 -14.48 3.91 6.16
CA SER A 83 -14.18 5.22 6.77
C SER A 83 -13.84 6.30 5.75
N CYS A 84 -13.24 5.94 4.62
CA CYS A 84 -12.70 6.89 3.64
C CYS A 84 -13.18 6.65 2.21
N GLY A 85 -13.94 5.58 1.96
CA GLY A 85 -14.25 5.11 0.62
C GLY A 85 -13.10 4.29 0.00
N ALA A 86 -13.37 3.71 -1.16
CA ALA A 86 -12.39 2.90 -1.88
C ALA A 86 -11.33 3.79 -2.57
N PRO A 87 -10.03 3.52 -2.40
CA PRO A 87 -8.99 4.21 -3.16
C PRO A 87 -9.10 3.84 -4.63
N LYS A 88 -8.64 4.72 -5.52
CA LYS A 88 -8.56 4.40 -6.94
C LYS A 88 -7.36 3.54 -7.26
N ILE A 89 -6.25 3.79 -6.56
CA ILE A 89 -4.97 3.13 -6.83
C ILE A 89 -4.35 2.73 -5.49
N ILE A 90 -4.02 1.45 -5.40
CA ILE A 90 -3.26 0.85 -4.31
C ILE A 90 -1.90 0.49 -4.87
N ILE A 91 -0.84 0.99 -4.23
CA ILE A 91 0.54 0.66 -4.56
C ILE A 91 1.05 -0.22 -3.43
N SER A 92 1.38 -1.46 -3.74
CA SER A 92 1.97 -2.40 -2.80
C SER A 92 3.23 -3.02 -3.36
N ASP A 93 3.98 -3.73 -2.51
CA ASP A 93 4.98 -4.68 -2.97
C ASP A 93 4.30 -5.90 -3.63
N ARG A 94 5.12 -6.84 -4.12
CA ARG A 94 4.64 -8.07 -4.77
C ARG A 94 4.38 -9.19 -3.76
N ASP A 95 3.82 -8.86 -2.61
CA ASP A 95 3.47 -9.89 -1.65
C ASP A 95 2.39 -10.85 -2.20
N PRO A 96 2.51 -12.18 -1.96
CA PRO A 96 1.51 -13.15 -2.37
C PRO A 96 0.09 -12.81 -1.89
N LYS A 97 -0.08 -12.15 -0.74
CA LYS A 97 -1.41 -11.77 -0.23
C LYS A 97 -2.12 -10.73 -1.10
N PHE A 98 -1.38 -9.91 -1.87
CA PHE A 98 -1.95 -8.96 -2.83
C PHE A 98 -2.12 -9.54 -4.23
N THR A 99 -1.47 -10.67 -4.51
CA THR A 99 -1.44 -11.29 -5.84
C THR A 99 -2.14 -12.64 -5.89
N SER A 100 -2.63 -13.14 -4.75
CA SER A 100 -3.42 -14.37 -4.67
C SER A 100 -4.68 -14.21 -5.50
N GLU A 101 -4.99 -15.23 -6.31
CA GLU A 101 -6.30 -15.28 -6.94
C GLU A 101 -7.36 -15.51 -5.88
N PHE A 102 -7.17 -16.48 -4.97
CA PHE A 102 -7.70 -16.59 -3.60
C PHE A 102 -6.88 -17.65 -2.84
#